data_AF-A0AAE0L541-F1
#
_entry.id   AF-A0AAE0L541-F1
#
_cell.length_a   1.000
_cell.length_b   1.000
_cell.length_c   1.000
_cell.angle_alpha   90.00
_cell.angle_beta   90.00
_cell.angle_gamma   90.00
#
_symmetry.space_group_name_H-M   'P 1'
#
loop_
_entity.id
_entity.type
_entity.pdbx_description
1 polymer ?
#
loop_
_entity_poly.entity_id
_entity_poly.type
_entity_poly.pdbx_seq_one_letter_code
_entity_poly.pdbx_strand_id
1 'polypeptide(L)'
;MFSMFWMVVLRYFAGCMAWTVVILVNLLFITITCLLALKAGLIGDDAVGSTLDSSGYTEGYTDPASEDREYFEYACYFSAALTCVLFLITLIMIKRIRIAVACIKVASQAVSTMPTILFFPLVPLALEIVLLAYWILVVAFLYSAGEVKELEGGGTEISWDDNLRYMMLYHLFGLLWTNEFLIGFGLTVIAGSIANFYWCRGDSSAMPFAPILDSVKRTCRYSLVPPLLRPLLSYTCRYSLV
;
A
#
# COMPACT_ATOMS: atom_id res chain seq x y z
N MET A 1 25.15 0.57 3.51
CA MET A 1 25.60 0.33 2.12
C MET A 1 24.57 -0.42 1.28
N PHE A 2 24.03 -1.56 1.74
CA PHE A 2 22.97 -2.29 1.02
C PHE A 2 21.72 -1.46 0.68
N SER A 3 21.25 -0.58 1.58
CA SER A 3 20.10 0.30 1.33
C SER A 3 20.34 1.32 0.19
N MET A 4 21.54 1.91 0.10
CA MET A 4 21.86 2.85 -0.98
C MET A 4 21.97 2.17 -2.35
N PHE A 5 22.56 0.97 -2.38
CA PHE A 5 22.60 0.15 -3.58
C PHE A 5 21.19 -0.23 -4.06
N TRP A 6 20.32 -0.69 -3.14
CA TRP A 6 18.94 -1.03 -3.44
C TRP A 6 18.13 0.14 -4.03
N MET A 7 18.36 1.36 -3.54
CA MET A 7 17.68 2.56 -4.06
C MET A 7 18.12 2.93 -5.48
N VAL A 8 19.39 2.68 -5.83
CA VAL A 8 19.89 2.85 -7.21
C VAL A 8 19.27 1.79 -8.13
N VAL A 9 19.15 0.55 -7.66
CA VAL A 9 18.44 -0.52 -8.36
C VAL A 9 16.97 -0.13 -8.60
N LEU A 10 16.24 0.33 -7.57
CA LEU A 10 14.85 0.77 -7.74
C LEU A 10 14.71 1.91 -8.77
N ARG A 11 15.68 2.82 -8.90
CA ARG A 11 15.63 3.89 -9.89
C ARG A 11 15.74 3.39 -11.33
N TYR A 12 16.61 2.42 -11.60
CA TYR A 12 16.83 1.88 -12.94
C TYR A 12 15.73 0.88 -13.31
N PHE A 13 15.33 0.04 -12.36
CA PHE A 13 14.39 -1.05 -12.58
C PHE A 13 12.91 -0.67 -12.38
N ALA A 14 12.54 0.48 -11.80
CA ALA A 14 11.12 0.85 -11.63
C ALA A 14 10.33 0.88 -12.94
N GLY A 15 10.96 1.36 -14.03
CA GLY A 15 10.34 1.33 -15.35
C GLY A 15 10.18 -0.10 -15.85
N CYS A 16 11.27 -0.87 -15.85
CA CYS A 16 11.24 -2.27 -16.27
C CYS A 16 10.24 -3.09 -15.48
N MET A 17 10.25 -3.00 -14.14
CA MET A 17 9.34 -3.68 -13.24
C MET A 17 7.88 -3.39 -13.56
N ALA A 18 7.51 -2.11 -13.74
CA ALA A 18 6.14 -1.73 -14.09
C ALA A 18 5.71 -2.36 -15.43
N TRP A 19 6.56 -2.32 -16.45
CA TRP A 19 6.27 -2.92 -17.75
C TRP A 19 6.25 -4.46 -17.68
N THR A 20 7.14 -5.09 -16.93
CA THR A 20 7.17 -6.55 -16.73
C THR A 20 5.88 -7.02 -16.07
N VAL A 21 5.38 -6.34 -15.04
CA VAL A 21 4.11 -6.70 -14.39
C VAL A 21 2.94 -6.55 -15.37
N VAL A 22 2.88 -5.44 -16.11
CA VAL A 22 1.81 -5.22 -17.10
C VAL A 22 1.83 -6.28 -18.20
N ILE A 23 3.00 -6.59 -18.74
CA ILE A 23 3.16 -7.61 -19.78
C ILE A 23 2.81 -8.98 -19.22
N LEU A 24 3.31 -9.34 -18.03
CA LEU A 24 3.05 -10.64 -17.40
C LEU A 24 1.56 -10.84 -17.16
N VAL A 25 0.86 -9.84 -16.62
CA VAL A 25 -0.58 -9.92 -16.39
C VAL A 25 -1.33 -10.12 -17.71
N ASN A 26 -1.03 -9.31 -18.75
CA ASN A 26 -1.69 -9.46 -20.05
C ASN A 26 -1.38 -10.82 -20.69
N LEU A 27 -0.14 -11.30 -20.64
CA LEU A 27 0.26 -12.62 -21.15
C LEU A 27 -0.46 -13.74 -20.40
N LEU A 28 -0.54 -13.67 -19.08
CA LEU A 28 -1.23 -14.68 -18.28
C LEU A 28 -2.71 -14.77 -18.69
N PHE A 29 -3.38 -13.64 -18.86
CA PHE A 29 -4.77 -13.60 -19.32
C PHE A 29 -4.92 -14.14 -20.76
N ILE A 30 -4.03 -13.78 -21.67
CA ILE A 30 -4.01 -14.33 -23.05
C ILE A 30 -3.79 -15.85 -23.01
N THR A 31 -2.89 -16.35 -22.17
CA THR A 31 -2.64 -17.80 -22.05
C THR A 31 -3.85 -18.53 -21.49
N ILE A 32 -4.54 -17.98 -20.49
CA ILE A 32 -5.76 -18.58 -19.93
C ILE A 32 -6.87 -18.61 -21.00
N THR A 33 -7.08 -17.51 -21.73
CA THR A 33 -8.04 -17.47 -22.83
C THR A 33 -7.68 -18.46 -23.94
N CYS A 34 -6.40 -18.60 -24.29
CA CYS A 34 -5.94 -19.55 -25.30
C CYS A 34 -6.15 -21.01 -24.86
N LEU A 35 -5.82 -21.36 -23.61
CA LEU A 35 -6.05 -22.71 -23.07
C LEU A 35 -7.54 -23.06 -23.03
N LEU A 36 -8.41 -22.10 -22.68
CA LEU A 36 -9.86 -22.29 -22.73
C LEU A 36 -10.37 -22.46 -24.17
N ALA A 37 -9.82 -21.72 -25.13
CA ALA A 37 -10.19 -21.85 -26.54
C ALA A 37 -9.78 -23.21 -27.15
N LEU A 38 -8.61 -23.74 -26.75
CA LEU A 38 -8.17 -25.09 -27.12
C LEU A 38 -9.10 -26.15 -26.51
N LYS A 39 -9.44 -26.03 -25.21
CA LYS A 39 -10.35 -26.96 -24.54
C LYS A 39 -11.79 -26.88 -25.02
N ALA A 40 -12.25 -25.72 -25.49
CA ALA A 40 -13.59 -25.55 -26.07
C ALA A 40 -13.70 -26.11 -27.50
N GLY A 41 -12.59 -26.51 -28.13
CA GLY A 41 -12.55 -27.00 -29.52
C GLY A 41 -12.70 -25.88 -30.57
N LEU A 42 -12.56 -24.62 -30.17
CA LEU A 42 -12.75 -23.46 -31.06
C LEU A 42 -11.54 -23.23 -32.00
N ILE A 43 -10.38 -23.74 -31.61
CA ILE A 43 -9.09 -23.63 -32.32
C ILE A 43 -8.46 -25.02 -32.31
N GLY A 44 -8.69 -25.85 -33.33
CA GLY A 44 -7.91 -27.09 -33.50
C GLY A 44 -8.63 -28.35 -34.02
N ASP A 45 -9.95 -28.32 -34.22
CA ASP A 45 -10.67 -29.55 -34.58
C ASP A 45 -10.30 -30.09 -35.98
N ASP A 46 -9.93 -29.20 -36.92
CA ASP A 46 -9.68 -29.61 -38.31
C ASP A 46 -8.31 -30.29 -38.55
N ALA A 47 -7.32 -30.12 -37.66
CA ALA A 47 -5.94 -30.54 -37.92
C ALA A 47 -5.35 -31.54 -36.90
N VAL A 48 -5.89 -31.62 -35.69
CA VAL A 48 -5.35 -32.50 -34.64
C VAL A 48 -6.11 -33.84 -34.56
N GLY A 49 -7.43 -33.85 -34.82
CA GLY A 49 -8.22 -35.08 -34.88
C GLY A 49 -7.83 -35.99 -36.06
N SER A 50 -7.54 -35.39 -37.22
CA SER A 50 -7.26 -36.13 -38.46
C SER A 50 -5.91 -36.87 -38.49
N THR A 51 -4.92 -36.42 -37.70
CA THR A 51 -3.61 -37.11 -37.57
C THR A 51 -3.58 -38.20 -36.50
N LEU A 52 -4.50 -38.16 -35.52
CA LEU A 52 -4.60 -39.18 -34.48
C LEU A 52 -5.44 -40.38 -34.95
N ASP A 53 -6.47 -40.15 -35.75
CA ASP A 53 -7.27 -41.21 -36.40
C ASP A 53 -6.45 -42.11 -37.35
N SER A 54 -5.34 -41.60 -37.89
CA SER A 54 -4.48 -42.35 -38.81
C SER A 54 -3.45 -43.25 -38.10
N SER A 55 -3.34 -43.18 -36.77
CA SER A 55 -2.33 -43.92 -35.99
C SER A 55 -2.88 -45.09 -35.16
N GLY A 56 -4.20 -45.33 -35.16
CA GLY A 56 -4.81 -46.52 -34.53
C GLY A 56 -4.75 -46.58 -33.00
N TYR A 57 -4.43 -45.48 -32.31
CA TYR A 57 -4.31 -45.42 -30.84
C TYR A 57 -5.56 -44.85 -30.14
N THR A 58 -6.65 -44.60 -30.86
CA THR A 58 -7.85 -43.91 -30.35
C THR A 58 -9.06 -44.83 -30.16
N GLU A 59 -8.87 -46.12 -29.86
CA GLU A 59 -9.95 -46.91 -29.28
C GLU A 59 -9.99 -46.69 -27.76
N GLY A 60 -10.82 -45.74 -27.31
CA GLY A 60 -11.21 -45.62 -25.90
C GLY A 60 -10.70 -44.42 -25.12
N TYR A 61 -10.04 -43.44 -25.75
CA TYR A 61 -9.77 -42.14 -25.09
C TYR A 61 -10.98 -41.21 -25.28
N THR A 62 -11.93 -41.28 -24.35
CA THR A 62 -12.97 -40.25 -24.20
C THR A 62 -12.33 -39.04 -23.53
N ASP A 63 -12.21 -37.93 -24.25
CA ASP A 63 -11.79 -36.66 -23.65
C ASP A 63 -12.85 -36.25 -22.60
N PRO A 64 -12.50 -36.14 -21.30
CA PRO A 64 -13.44 -35.73 -20.26
C PRO A 64 -13.95 -34.28 -20.46
N ALA A 65 -13.38 -33.51 -21.39
CA ALA A 65 -13.90 -32.21 -21.80
C ALA A 65 -15.12 -32.28 -22.74
N SER A 66 -15.50 -33.47 -23.24
CA SER A 66 -16.63 -33.62 -24.19
C SER A 66 -18.01 -33.39 -23.58
N GLU A 67 -18.22 -33.78 -22.31
CA GLU A 67 -19.49 -33.61 -21.59
C GLU A 67 -19.68 -32.17 -21.06
N ASP A 68 -18.58 -31.48 -20.76
CA ASP A 68 -18.56 -30.11 -20.21
C ASP A 68 -18.25 -29.01 -21.26
N ARG A 69 -18.25 -29.35 -22.55
CA ARG A 69 -17.77 -28.47 -23.63
C ARG A 69 -18.53 -27.13 -23.72
N GLU A 70 -19.83 -27.15 -23.42
CA GLU A 70 -20.69 -25.96 -23.38
C GLU A 70 -20.26 -24.97 -22.27
N TYR A 71 -19.85 -25.48 -21.10
CA TYR A 71 -19.34 -24.64 -20.01
C TYR A 71 -17.97 -24.02 -20.36
N PHE A 72 -17.10 -24.75 -21.06
CA PHE A 72 -15.81 -24.23 -21.52
C PHE A 72 -15.97 -23.17 -22.61
N GLU A 73 -16.97 -23.30 -23.49
CA GLU A 73 -17.28 -22.30 -24.51
C GLU A 73 -17.74 -20.98 -23.87
N TYR A 74 -18.69 -21.04 -22.92
CA TYR A 74 -19.13 -19.84 -22.19
C TYR A 74 -17.98 -19.20 -21.39
N ALA A 75 -17.17 -20.01 -20.70
CA ALA A 75 -16.00 -19.54 -19.97
C ALA A 75 -14.94 -18.90 -20.90
N CYS A 76 -14.77 -19.43 -22.12
CA CYS A 76 -13.87 -18.89 -23.13
C CYS A 76 -14.30 -17.48 -23.54
N TYR A 77 -15.57 -17.27 -23.93
CA TYR A 77 -16.07 -15.94 -24.30
C TYR A 77 -15.96 -14.94 -23.16
N PHE A 78 -16.29 -15.35 -21.93
CA PHE A 78 -16.16 -14.50 -20.76
C PHE A 78 -14.69 -14.10 -20.51
N SER A 79 -13.77 -15.06 -20.58
CA SER A 79 -12.33 -14.79 -20.40
C SER A 79 -11.77 -13.91 -21.51
N ALA A 80 -12.22 -14.08 -22.76
CA ALA A 80 -11.80 -13.28 -23.90
C ALA A 80 -12.28 -11.83 -23.78
N ALA A 81 -13.53 -11.64 -23.35
CA ALA A 81 -14.06 -10.31 -23.05
C ALA A 81 -13.27 -9.64 -21.92
N LEU A 82 -12.97 -10.38 -20.84
CA LEU A 82 -12.17 -9.87 -19.72
C LEU A 82 -10.75 -9.50 -20.16
N THR A 83 -10.08 -10.33 -20.97
CA THR A 83 -8.76 -10.05 -21.54
C THR A 83 -8.79 -8.80 -22.42
N CYS A 84 -9.81 -8.63 -23.26
CA CYS A 84 -9.98 -7.44 -24.09
C CYS A 84 -10.14 -6.17 -23.23
N VAL A 85 -10.99 -6.22 -22.21
CA VAL A 85 -11.19 -5.09 -21.27
C VAL A 85 -9.90 -4.75 -20.52
N LEU A 86 -9.18 -5.75 -20.00
CA LEU A 86 -7.90 -5.55 -19.31
C LEU A 86 -6.83 -4.96 -20.25
N PHE A 87 -6.79 -5.39 -21.50
CA PHE A 87 -5.89 -4.84 -22.51
C PHE A 87 -6.25 -3.37 -22.82
N LEU A 88 -7.53 -3.05 -22.99
CA LEU A 88 -8.02 -1.68 -23.17
C LEU A 88 -7.66 -0.78 -21.98
N ILE A 89 -7.87 -1.25 -20.75
CA ILE A 89 -7.47 -0.55 -19.52
C ILE A 89 -5.96 -0.32 -19.51
N THR A 90 -5.19 -1.36 -19.86
CA THR A 90 -3.72 -1.27 -19.97
C THR A 90 -3.32 -0.16 -20.92
N LEU A 91 -3.88 -0.12 -22.13
CA LEU A 91 -3.59 0.90 -23.15
C LEU A 91 -3.90 2.32 -22.65
N ILE A 92 -5.05 2.52 -22.01
CA ILE A 92 -5.46 3.82 -21.45
C ILE A 92 -4.48 4.26 -20.34
N MET A 93 -4.01 3.31 -19.53
CA MET A 93 -3.12 3.59 -18.40
C MET A 93 -1.66 3.82 -18.80
N ILE A 94 -1.21 3.50 -20.02
CA ILE A 94 0.20 3.69 -20.46
C ILE A 94 0.70 5.10 -20.16
N LYS A 95 -0.10 6.13 -20.46
CA LYS A 95 0.27 7.53 -20.18
C LYS A 95 0.41 7.80 -18.69
N ARG A 96 -0.47 7.23 -17.87
CA ARG A 96 -0.44 7.36 -16.40
C ARG A 96 0.74 6.61 -15.78
N ILE A 97 1.07 5.42 -16.29
CA ILE A 97 2.22 4.63 -15.83
C ILE A 97 3.53 5.39 -16.05
N ARG A 98 3.69 6.07 -17.19
CA ARG A 98 4.90 6.90 -17.44
C ARG A 98 5.06 8.02 -16.42
N ILE A 99 3.97 8.69 -16.05
CA ILE A 99 3.98 9.73 -15.01
C ILE A 99 4.33 9.11 -13.65
N ALA A 100 3.71 7.99 -13.30
CA ALA A 100 4.01 7.29 -12.04
C ALA A 100 5.48 6.85 -11.94
N VAL A 101 6.06 6.29 -13.01
CA VAL A 101 7.49 5.92 -13.08
C VAL A 101 8.38 7.17 -12.92
N ALA A 102 8.00 8.30 -13.50
CA ALA A 102 8.73 9.56 -13.30
C ALA A 102 8.66 10.02 -11.83
N CYS A 103 7.49 9.95 -11.20
CA CYS A 103 7.32 10.27 -9.78
C CYS A 103 8.19 9.37 -8.89
N ILE A 104 8.22 8.05 -9.16
CA ILE A 104 9.08 7.10 -8.42
C ILE A 104 10.55 7.48 -8.57
N LYS A 105 11.01 7.82 -9.78
CA LYS A 105 12.41 8.23 -10.02
C LYS A 105 12.79 9.48 -9.22
N VAL A 106 11.91 10.48 -9.16
CA VAL A 106 12.13 11.71 -8.39
C VAL A 106 12.07 11.44 -6.88
N ALA A 107 11.13 10.61 -6.42
CA ALA A 107 11.04 10.20 -5.02
C ALA A 107 12.31 9.45 -4.58
N SER A 108 12.79 8.48 -5.37
CA SER A 108 14.02 7.75 -5.09
C SER A 108 15.25 8.66 -5.04
N GLN A 109 15.30 9.71 -5.86
CA GLN A 109 16.36 10.72 -5.81
C GLN A 109 16.32 11.51 -4.50
N ALA A 110 15.14 11.96 -4.07
CA ALA A 110 14.98 12.68 -2.80
C ALA A 110 15.44 11.83 -1.61
N VAL A 111 15.02 10.56 -1.57
CA VAL A 111 15.40 9.64 -0.48
C VAL A 111 16.90 9.33 -0.52
N SER A 112 17.55 9.30 -1.71
CA SER A 112 19.00 9.03 -1.79
C SER A 112 19.84 10.22 -1.34
N THR A 113 19.33 11.44 -1.50
CA THR A 113 19.98 12.66 -0.97
C THR A 113 19.74 12.87 0.53
N MET A 114 18.64 12.34 1.08
CA MET A 114 18.25 12.48 2.48
C MET A 114 18.09 11.12 3.16
N PRO A 115 19.19 10.40 3.48
CA PRO A 115 19.11 9.06 4.07
C PRO A 115 18.42 9.05 5.45
N THR A 116 18.35 10.20 6.15
CA THR A 116 17.60 10.34 7.40
C THR A 116 16.11 10.03 7.23
N ILE A 117 15.52 10.23 6.03
CA ILE A 117 14.10 9.92 5.75
C ILE A 117 13.85 8.42 5.86
N LEU A 118 14.85 7.57 5.60
CA LEU A 118 14.72 6.12 5.73
C LEU A 118 14.65 5.65 7.18
N PHE A 119 15.28 6.39 8.10
CA PHE A 119 15.25 6.09 9.53
C PHE A 119 14.05 6.72 10.23
N PHE A 120 13.44 7.75 9.63
CA PHE A 120 12.30 8.43 10.22
C PHE A 120 11.13 7.51 10.56
N PRO A 121 10.71 6.55 9.72
CA PRO A 121 9.62 5.61 10.04
C PRO A 121 9.82 4.79 11.32
N LEU A 122 11.05 4.65 11.82
CA LEU A 122 11.32 3.94 13.07
C LEU A 122 10.85 4.73 14.30
N VAL A 123 10.86 6.06 14.23
CA VAL A 123 10.43 6.93 15.34
C VAL A 123 8.90 6.85 15.57
N PRO A 124 8.01 7.07 14.58
CA PRO A 124 6.59 6.87 14.77
C PRO A 124 6.27 5.40 15.07
N LEU A 125 6.99 4.43 14.50
CA LEU A 125 6.80 3.01 14.85
C LEU A 125 7.11 2.75 16.33
N ALA A 126 8.22 3.26 16.87
CA ALA A 126 8.54 3.11 18.28
C ALA A 126 7.48 3.80 19.17
N LEU A 127 7.01 4.99 18.77
CA LEU A 127 5.93 5.70 19.47
C LEU A 127 4.61 4.92 19.43
N GLU A 128 4.26 4.30 18.29
CA GLU A 128 3.09 3.44 18.15
C GLU A 128 3.17 2.20 19.02
N ILE A 129 4.34 1.55 19.12
CA ILE A 129 4.54 0.40 20.02
C ILE A 129 4.33 0.81 21.48
N VAL A 130 4.91 1.95 21.89
CA VAL A 130 4.75 2.47 23.26
C VAL A 130 3.29 2.84 23.53
N LEU A 131 2.61 3.50 22.59
CA LEU A 131 1.20 3.85 22.68
C LEU A 131 0.33 2.59 22.80
N LEU A 132 0.60 1.56 22.00
CA LEU A 132 -0.13 0.29 22.04
C LEU A 132 0.10 -0.45 23.36
N ALA A 133 1.33 -0.48 23.86
CA ALA A 133 1.64 -1.05 25.17
C ALA A 133 0.90 -0.31 26.29
N TYR A 134 0.93 1.03 26.28
CA TYR A 134 0.17 1.86 27.21
C TYR A 134 -1.34 1.57 27.14
N TRP A 135 -1.89 1.49 25.94
CA TRP A 135 -3.31 1.21 25.73
C TRP A 135 -3.71 -0.17 26.25
N ILE A 136 -2.93 -1.22 25.95
CA ILE A 136 -3.19 -2.58 26.44
C ILE A 136 -3.16 -2.61 27.97
N LEU A 137 -2.17 -1.95 28.59
CA LEU A 137 -2.09 -1.88 30.05
C LEU A 137 -3.32 -1.21 30.65
N VAL A 138 -3.72 -0.05 30.14
CA VAL A 138 -4.89 0.67 30.65
C VAL A 138 -6.18 -0.10 30.42
N VAL A 139 -6.36 -0.76 29.27
CA VAL A 139 -7.51 -1.63 29.02
C VAL A 139 -7.53 -2.83 29.97
N ALA A 140 -6.38 -3.45 30.26
CA ALA A 140 -6.31 -4.54 31.21
C ALA A 140 -6.70 -4.09 32.63
N PHE A 141 -6.25 -2.91 33.08
CA PHE A 141 -6.68 -2.33 34.35
C PHE A 141 -8.16 -1.96 34.35
N LEU A 142 -8.68 -1.42 33.24
CA LEU A 142 -10.09 -1.05 33.10
C LEU A 142 -10.99 -2.28 33.11
N TYR A 143 -10.56 -3.37 32.47
CA TYR A 143 -11.25 -4.66 32.51
C TYR A 143 -11.19 -5.26 33.93
N SER A 144 -10.08 -5.14 34.64
CA SER A 144 -10.00 -5.63 36.02
C SER A 144 -10.87 -4.84 37.01
N ALA A 145 -11.40 -3.67 36.64
CA ALA A 145 -12.21 -2.82 37.50
C ALA A 145 -13.72 -3.17 37.52
N GLY A 146 -14.14 -4.24 36.83
CA GLY A 146 -15.51 -4.72 36.87
C GLY A 146 -15.94 -5.21 38.26
N GLU A 147 -17.13 -4.83 38.71
CA GLU A 147 -17.67 -5.22 40.02
C GLU A 147 -18.33 -6.61 39.94
N VAL A 148 -18.05 -7.48 40.91
CA VAL A 148 -18.67 -8.81 41.00
C VAL A 148 -19.96 -8.71 41.82
N LYS A 149 -21.10 -8.97 41.18
CA LYS A 149 -22.40 -9.05 41.85
C LYS A 149 -22.80 -10.51 42.01
N GLU A 150 -23.15 -10.89 43.24
CA GLU A 150 -23.72 -12.22 43.52
C GLU A 150 -25.21 -12.22 43.15
N LEU A 151 -25.61 -13.18 42.32
CA LEU A 151 -26.98 -13.41 41.92
C LEU A 151 -27.69 -14.21 43.02
N GLU A 152 -28.97 -13.92 43.27
CA GLU A 152 -29.81 -14.58 44.30
C GLU A 152 -30.01 -16.11 44.10
N GLY A 153 -29.37 -16.73 43.10
CA GLY A 153 -29.35 -18.16 42.84
C GLY A 153 -27.99 -18.86 42.98
N GLY A 154 -26.97 -18.17 43.53
CA GLY A 154 -25.63 -18.75 43.73
C GLY A 154 -24.68 -18.66 42.52
N GLY A 155 -24.91 -17.70 41.62
CA GLY A 155 -24.01 -17.38 40.50
C GLY A 155 -23.32 -16.02 40.72
N THR A 156 -22.14 -15.81 40.13
CA THR A 156 -21.45 -14.52 40.12
C THR A 156 -21.52 -13.90 38.72
N GLU A 157 -22.01 -12.67 38.60
CA GLU A 157 -22.00 -11.91 37.35
C GLU A 157 -21.06 -10.70 37.46
N ILE A 158 -20.25 -10.46 36.43
CA ILE A 158 -19.40 -9.25 36.34
C ILE A 158 -20.25 -8.13 35.75
N SER A 159 -20.62 -7.17 36.58
CA SER A 159 -21.44 -6.02 36.19
C SER A 159 -20.53 -4.84 35.82
N TRP A 160 -20.59 -4.43 34.55
CA TRP A 160 -19.88 -3.24 34.06
C TRP A 160 -20.78 -2.02 34.24
N ASP A 161 -20.39 -1.10 35.12
CA ASP A 161 -21.11 0.17 35.31
C ASP A 161 -21.06 1.03 34.03
N ASP A 162 -22.08 1.88 33.83
CA ASP A 162 -22.17 2.75 32.67
C ASP A 162 -20.95 3.68 32.57
N ASN A 163 -20.45 4.17 33.71
CA ASN A 163 -19.22 4.99 33.76
C ASN A 163 -18.00 4.24 33.20
N LEU A 164 -17.86 2.96 33.56
CA LEU A 164 -16.76 2.10 33.11
C LEU A 164 -16.85 1.84 31.60
N ARG A 165 -18.08 1.67 31.09
CA ARG A 165 -18.36 1.53 29.66
C ARG A 165 -18.04 2.80 28.87
N TYR A 166 -18.36 3.99 29.39
CA TYR A 166 -17.98 5.26 28.78
C TYR A 166 -16.46 5.49 28.79
N MET A 167 -15.78 5.12 29.89
CA MET A 167 -14.31 5.18 29.95
C MET A 167 -13.66 4.26 28.91
N MET A 168 -14.21 3.07 28.67
CA MET A 168 -13.73 2.14 27.65
C MET A 168 -13.90 2.72 26.24
N LEU A 169 -15.07 3.31 25.94
CA LEU A 169 -15.33 3.98 24.66
C LEU A 169 -14.41 5.20 24.44
N TYR A 170 -14.22 6.03 25.48
CA TYR A 170 -13.31 7.16 25.42
C TYR A 170 -11.86 6.71 25.18
N HIS A 171 -11.41 5.65 25.85
CA HIS A 171 -10.06 5.13 25.70
C HIS A 171 -9.82 4.49 24.32
N LEU A 172 -10.82 3.82 23.75
CA LEU A 172 -10.79 3.30 22.38
C LEU A 172 -10.74 4.44 21.35
N PHE A 173 -11.58 5.47 21.52
CA PHE A 173 -11.54 6.67 20.68
C PHE A 173 -10.20 7.40 20.80
N GLY A 174 -9.64 7.48 22.02
CA GLY A 174 -8.33 8.06 22.26
C GLY A 174 -7.20 7.34 21.52
N LEU A 175 -7.25 6.00 21.41
CA LEU A 175 -6.29 5.24 20.59
C LEU A 175 -6.41 5.60 19.12
N LEU A 176 -7.62 5.58 18.57
CA LEU A 176 -7.85 5.89 17.17
C LEU A 176 -7.38 7.32 16.84
N TRP A 177 -7.72 8.29 17.70
CA TRP A 177 -7.32 9.67 17.54
C TRP A 177 -5.80 9.86 17.59
N THR A 178 -5.13 9.26 18.58
CA THR A 178 -3.67 9.38 18.73
C THR A 178 -2.91 8.65 17.63
N ASN A 179 -3.44 7.53 17.14
CA ASN A 179 -2.89 6.81 15.99
C ASN A 179 -2.95 7.65 14.71
N GLU A 180 -4.12 8.19 14.38
CA GLU A 180 -4.28 9.07 13.21
C GLU A 180 -3.43 10.35 13.33
N PHE A 181 -3.30 10.89 14.55
CA PHE A 181 -2.41 12.03 14.80
C PHE A 181 -0.94 11.68 14.54
N LEU A 182 -0.45 10.52 15.01
CA LEU A 182 0.93 10.08 14.78
C LEU A 182 1.23 9.88 13.30
N ILE A 183 0.31 9.25 12.55
CA ILE A 183 0.43 9.07 11.10
C ILE A 183 0.44 10.43 10.38
N GLY A 184 -0.52 11.31 10.70
CA GLY A 184 -0.60 12.64 10.12
C GLY A 184 0.62 13.51 10.41
N PHE A 185 1.15 13.45 11.64
CA PHE A 185 2.38 14.11 12.02
C PHE A 185 3.58 13.56 11.24
N GLY A 186 3.69 12.24 11.12
CA GLY A 186 4.73 11.58 10.35
C GLY A 186 4.76 12.03 8.88
N LEU A 187 3.59 12.03 8.23
CA LEU A 187 3.43 12.52 6.86
C LEU A 187 3.80 14.00 6.72
N THR A 188 3.45 14.84 7.69
CA THR A 188 3.79 16.28 7.67
C THR A 188 5.29 16.50 7.77
N VAL A 189 6.00 15.74 8.59
CA VAL A 189 7.46 15.83 8.73
C VAL A 189 8.17 15.38 7.45
N ILE A 190 7.71 14.28 6.84
CA ILE A 190 8.25 13.80 5.55
C ILE A 190 7.97 14.81 4.44
N ALA A 191 6.75 15.33 4.37
CA ALA A 191 6.36 16.35 3.39
C ALA A 191 7.20 17.64 3.55
N GLY A 192 7.45 18.08 4.79
CA GLY A 192 8.32 19.21 5.07
C GLY A 192 9.78 18.95 4.64
N SER A 193 10.25 17.73 4.78
CA SER A 193 11.60 17.33 4.35
C SER A 193 11.71 17.35 2.82
N ILE A 194 10.73 16.79 2.11
CA ILE A 194 10.66 16.80 0.64
C ILE A 194 10.48 18.23 0.08
N ALA A 195 9.74 19.09 0.78
CA ALA A 195 9.64 20.50 0.41
C ALA A 195 11.01 21.21 0.52
N ASN A 196 11.80 20.96 1.56
CA ASN A 196 13.17 21.49 1.60
C ASN A 196 14.03 20.92 0.45
N PHE A 197 13.89 19.62 0.13
CA PHE A 197 14.61 18.98 -1.00
C PHE A 197 14.33 19.69 -2.34
N TYR A 198 13.04 19.89 -2.65
CA TYR A 198 12.63 20.50 -3.92
C TYR A 198 13.15 21.94 -4.03
N TRP A 199 13.15 22.71 -2.94
CA TRP A 199 13.59 24.10 -2.93
C TRP A 199 15.11 24.23 -3.00
N CYS A 200 15.86 23.20 -2.59
CA CYS A 200 17.31 23.10 -2.78
C CYS A 200 17.70 22.61 -4.20
N ARG A 201 16.74 22.42 -5.12
CA ARG A 201 16.96 21.92 -6.50
C ARG A 201 17.77 20.62 -6.59
N GLY A 202 17.79 19.82 -5.53
CA GLY A 202 18.56 18.57 -5.45
C GLY A 202 20.06 18.75 -5.20
N ASP A 203 20.52 19.96 -4.86
CA ASP A 203 21.89 20.17 -4.39
C ASP A 203 22.05 19.60 -2.97
N SER A 204 22.84 18.55 -2.84
CA SER A 204 23.10 17.88 -1.55
C SER A 204 23.96 18.74 -0.61
N SER A 205 24.70 19.72 -1.14
CA SER A 205 25.55 20.62 -0.35
C SER A 205 24.76 21.75 0.32
N ALA A 206 23.63 22.14 -0.26
CA ALA A 206 22.71 23.14 0.29
C ALA A 206 21.74 22.57 1.35
N MET A 207 21.82 21.27 1.62
CA MET A 207 20.91 20.55 2.50
C MET A 207 21.38 20.58 3.96
N PRO A 208 20.52 20.93 4.94
CA PRO A 208 20.89 20.80 6.35
C PRO A 208 21.13 19.33 6.69
N PHE A 209 22.10 19.05 7.57
CA PHE A 209 22.53 17.70 7.97
C PHE A 209 21.38 16.84 8.56
N ALA A 210 20.34 17.47 9.09
CA ALA A 210 19.13 16.81 9.59
C ALA A 210 17.85 17.59 9.18
N PRO A 211 17.41 17.48 7.91
CA PRO A 211 16.26 18.25 7.40
C PRO A 211 14.97 17.91 8.14
N ILE A 212 14.91 16.71 8.72
CA ILE A 212 13.81 16.17 9.50
C ILE A 212 13.68 16.90 10.83
N LEU A 213 14.78 17.20 11.53
CA LEU A 213 14.74 17.91 12.80
C LEU A 213 14.29 19.36 12.62
N ASP A 214 14.71 19.99 11.52
CA ASP A 214 14.23 21.32 11.15
C ASP A 214 12.75 21.30 10.76
N SER A 215 12.30 20.28 10.03
CA SER A 215 10.88 20.08 9.74
C SER A 215 10.07 19.81 11.00
N VAL A 216 10.54 18.97 11.93
CA VAL A 216 9.91 18.74 13.24
C VAL A 216 9.82 20.04 14.03
N LYS A 217 10.91 20.80 14.12
CA LYS A 217 10.95 22.10 14.82
C LYS A 217 10.01 23.11 14.19
N ARG A 218 9.93 23.17 12.86
CA ARG A 218 8.99 24.03 12.13
C ARG A 218 7.56 23.59 12.40
N THR A 219 7.23 22.31 12.29
CA THR A 219 5.89 21.78 12.56
C THR A 219 5.46 22.05 13.99
N CYS A 220 6.30 21.76 14.99
CA CYS A 220 6.00 22.10 16.39
C CYS A 220 5.81 23.61 16.59
N ARG A 221 6.64 24.45 15.94
CA ARG A 221 6.49 25.91 15.99
C ARG A 221 5.18 26.36 15.32
N TYR A 222 4.79 25.84 14.17
CA TYR A 222 3.55 26.23 13.51
C TYR A 222 2.29 25.70 14.22
N SER A 223 2.38 24.55 14.88
CA SER A 223 1.27 23.98 15.65
C SER A 223 1.07 24.67 17.02
N LEU A 224 2.13 25.20 17.65
CA LEU A 224 2.02 25.95 18.91
C LEU A 224 1.91 27.47 18.77
N VAL A 225 2.33 28.07 17.64
CA VAL A 225 2.34 29.54 17.48
C VAL A 225 0.96 30.06 17.03
N PRO A 226 0.40 31.08 17.71
CA PRO A 226 -0.89 31.68 17.36
C PRO A 226 -0.96 32.17 15.90
N PRO A 227 -2.14 32.11 15.24
CA PRO A 227 -2.31 32.44 13.82
C PRO A 227 -1.84 33.85 13.43
N LEU A 228 -1.85 34.80 14.37
CA LEU A 228 -1.40 36.19 14.17
C LEU A 228 0.11 36.35 13.91
N LEU A 229 0.95 35.41 14.35
CA LEU A 229 2.42 35.48 14.20
C LEU A 229 2.96 34.70 12.98
N ARG A 230 2.09 33.97 12.28
CA ARG A 230 2.47 33.18 11.09
C ARG A 230 3.01 33.99 9.91
N PRO A 231 2.53 35.23 9.63
CA PRO A 231 3.06 36.04 8.52
C PRO A 231 4.52 36.47 8.76
N LEU A 232 4.91 36.77 10.01
CA LEU A 232 6.27 37.24 10.31
C LEU A 232 7.32 36.13 10.16
N LEU A 233 6.94 34.88 10.43
CA LEU A 233 7.82 33.71 10.25
C LEU A 233 8.01 33.32 8.78
N SER A 234 7.00 33.54 7.91
CA SER A 234 7.14 33.27 6.47
C SER A 234 8.11 34.24 5.80
N TYR A 235 8.21 35.48 6.28
CA TYR A 235 9.24 36.43 5.84
C TYR A 235 10.65 35.99 6.24
N THR A 236 10.88 35.51 7.46
CA THR A 236 12.22 35.02 7.88
C THR A 236 12.68 33.77 7.12
N CYS A 237 11.77 32.86 6.76
CA CYS A 237 12.12 31.66 6.00
C CYS A 237 12.50 31.99 4.54
N ARG A 238 11.95 33.09 3.97
CA ARG A 238 12.27 33.56 2.62
C ARG A 238 13.68 34.17 2.53
N TYR A 239 14.25 34.63 3.65
CA TYR A 239 15.60 35.22 3.71
C TYR A 239 16.74 34.23 4.05
N SER A 240 16.44 33.01 4.54
CA SER A 240 17.45 31.95 4.70
C SER A 240 17.56 30.99 3.51
N LEU A 241 16.79 31.25 2.44
CA LEU A 241 16.79 30.46 1.20
C LEU A 241 17.33 31.25 -0.02
N VAL A 242 17.92 32.41 0.22
CA VAL A 242 18.78 33.15 -0.71
C VAL A 242 20.18 33.18 -0.10
#